data_AF-A0A7S4L2R8-F1
#
_entry.id   AF-A0A7S4L2R8-F1
#
_cell.length_a   1.000
_cell.length_b   1.000
_cell.length_c   1.000
_cell.angle_alpha   90.00
_cell.angle_beta   90.00
_cell.angle_gamma   90.00
#
_symmetry.space_group_name_H-M   'P 1'
#
loop_
_entity.id
_entity.type
_entity.pdbx_description
1 polymer ?
#
loop_
_entity_poly.entity_id
_entity_poly.type
_entity_poly.pdbx_seq_one_letter_code
_entity_poly.pdbx_strand_id
1 'polypeptide(L)'
;VVAIVTLAPLVLAEYIKNTPGCDFDYTKISEEDLNKQEDLLKLIEKDIQSVGRASKLAGFELPRAVYLAKEWNPESDLVTPTMKLKRPQLKKHYAEVIDNLYKIAAERAAARAAGGSSSSSSSSSSSSSSSK
;
A
#
# COMPACT_ATOMS: atom_id res chain seq x y z
N VAL A 1 4.47 -9.59 -8.14
CA VAL A 1 5.20 -9.48 -6.87
C VAL A 1 4.33 -8.75 -5.86
N VAL A 2 4.49 -9.06 -4.58
CA VAL A 2 3.75 -8.46 -3.46
C VAL A 2 4.76 -7.97 -2.42
N ALA A 3 4.38 -6.98 -1.62
CA ALA A 3 5.24 -6.42 -0.59
C ALA A 3 4.49 -6.26 0.74
N ILE A 4 5.22 -6.46 1.84
CA ILE A 4 4.72 -6.20 3.19
C ILE A 4 5.51 -5.03 3.74
N VAL A 5 4.80 -3.99 4.16
CA VAL A 5 5.39 -2.77 4.68
C VAL A 5 4.87 -2.52 6.08
N THR A 6 5.69 -1.89 6.91
CA THR A 6 5.30 -1.45 8.24
C THR A 6 5.69 0.01 8.40
N LEU A 7 4.80 0.78 9.02
CA LEU A 7 4.96 2.22 9.23
C LEU A 7 4.76 2.49 10.70
N ALA A 8 5.70 3.20 11.30
CA ALA A 8 5.51 3.71 12.65
C ALA A 8 4.30 4.67 12.66
N PRO A 9 3.51 4.72 13.75
CA PRO A 9 2.32 5.56 13.83
C PRO A 9 2.62 7.04 13.56
N LEU A 10 3.79 7.52 14.00
CA LEU A 10 4.25 8.89 13.75
C LEU A 10 4.51 9.16 12.26
N VAL A 11 5.12 8.20 11.56
CA VAL A 11 5.42 8.31 10.13
C VAL A 11 4.13 8.26 9.32
N LEU A 12 3.21 7.36 9.67
CA LEU A 12 1.90 7.28 9.02
C LEU A 12 1.14 8.61 9.14
N ALA A 13 1.11 9.20 10.34
CA ALA A 13 0.48 10.49 10.59
C ALA A 13 1.04 11.61 9.71
N GLU A 14 2.37 11.66 9.57
CA GLU A 14 3.05 12.64 8.73
C GLU A 14 2.79 12.38 7.25
N TYR A 15 2.84 11.12 6.80
CA TYR A 15 2.54 10.73 5.43
C TYR A 15 1.13 11.17 5.01
N ILE A 16 0.11 10.90 5.83
CA ILE A 16 -1.27 11.30 5.56
C ILE A 16 -1.37 12.82 5.43
N LYS A 17 -0.81 13.58 6.39
CA LYS A 17 -0.83 15.05 6.37
C LYS A 17 -0.16 15.64 5.13
N ASN A 18 0.91 15.01 4.64
CA ASN A 18 1.61 15.43 3.44
C ASN A 18 0.95 14.92 2.15
N THR A 19 -0.03 14.02 2.23
CA THR A 19 -0.71 13.46 1.07
C THR A 19 -1.93 14.33 0.70
N PRO A 20 -1.90 15.06 -0.43
CA PRO A 20 -3.00 15.92 -0.81
C PRO A 20 -4.27 15.10 -1.09
N GLY A 21 -5.40 15.50 -0.48
CA GLY A 21 -6.68 14.81 -0.63
C GLY A 21 -6.82 13.53 0.21
N CYS A 22 -5.86 13.23 1.09
CA CYS A 22 -5.95 12.14 2.06
C CYS A 22 -6.37 12.69 3.42
N ASP A 23 -7.67 12.60 3.75
CA ASP A 23 -8.21 12.96 5.07
C ASP A 23 -8.37 11.72 5.97
N PHE A 24 -7.37 10.82 5.91
CA PHE A 24 -7.46 9.52 6.58
C PHE A 24 -7.14 9.64 8.07
N ASP A 25 -8.11 9.35 8.93
CA ASP A 25 -7.92 9.48 10.38
C ASP A 25 -7.43 8.16 11.02
N TYR A 26 -6.11 7.95 10.99
CA TYR A 26 -5.48 6.74 11.54
C TYR A 26 -5.67 6.58 13.05
N THR A 27 -6.00 7.65 13.78
CA THR A 27 -6.19 7.61 15.24
C THR A 27 -7.50 6.95 15.66
N LYS A 28 -8.45 6.83 14.73
CA LYS A 28 -9.79 6.29 14.98
C LYS A 28 -9.91 4.81 14.65
N ILE A 29 -8.88 4.18 14.13
CA ILE A 29 -8.92 2.79 13.70
C ILE A 29 -7.72 2.02 14.24
N SER A 30 -7.90 0.71 14.41
CA SER A 30 -6.85 -0.18 14.91
C SER A 30 -5.89 -0.62 13.81
N GLU A 31 -4.72 -1.14 14.18
CA GLU A 31 -3.71 -1.63 13.23
C GLU A 31 -4.25 -2.73 12.28
N GLU A 32 -5.12 -3.60 12.78
CA GLU A 32 -5.78 -4.63 11.98
C GLU A 32 -6.77 -4.05 10.95
N ASP A 33 -7.43 -2.95 11.31
CA ASP A 33 -8.39 -2.27 10.46
C ASP A 33 -7.71 -1.46 9.35
N LEU A 34 -6.43 -1.09 9.50
CA LEU A 34 -5.66 -0.41 8.45
C LEU A 34 -5.72 -1.19 7.13
N ASN A 35 -5.66 -2.52 7.20
CA ASN A 35 -5.71 -3.37 6.01
C ASN A 35 -7.10 -3.41 5.35
N LYS A 36 -8.16 -2.96 6.04
CA LYS A 36 -9.50 -2.79 5.46
C LYS A 36 -9.60 -1.50 4.63
N GLN A 37 -8.64 -0.58 4.80
CA GLN A 37 -8.67 0.75 4.20
C GLN A 37 -8.00 0.71 2.83
N GLU A 38 -8.76 0.31 1.82
CA GLU A 38 -8.27 0.24 0.45
C GLU A 38 -7.74 1.59 -0.05
N ASP A 39 -8.35 2.71 0.35
CA ASP A 39 -7.91 4.04 -0.08
C ASP A 39 -6.50 4.35 0.43
N LEU A 40 -6.22 4.05 1.71
CA LEU A 40 -4.89 4.20 2.28
C LEU A 40 -3.88 3.25 1.61
N LEU A 41 -4.22 1.96 1.50
CA LEU A 41 -3.34 0.97 0.88
C LEU A 41 -3.01 1.34 -0.57
N LYS A 42 -3.99 1.82 -1.34
CA LYS A 42 -3.79 2.29 -2.72
C LYS A 42 -2.81 3.46 -2.78
N LEU A 43 -2.89 4.41 -1.85
CA LEU A 43 -1.97 5.56 -1.79
C LEU A 43 -0.54 5.07 -1.58
N ILE A 44 -0.32 4.24 -0.56
CA ILE A 44 1.01 3.69 -0.22
C ILE A 44 1.56 2.83 -1.37
N GLU A 45 0.72 1.96 -1.96
CA GLU A 45 1.08 1.14 -3.12
C GLU A 45 1.51 2.01 -4.30
N LYS A 46 0.78 3.09 -4.58
CA LYS A 46 1.10 4.02 -5.67
C LYS A 46 2.44 4.70 -5.43
N ASP A 47 2.71 5.11 -4.20
CA ASP A 47 3.93 5.80 -3.83
C ASP A 47 5.17 4.90 -4.03
N ILE A 48 5.10 3.66 -3.51
CA ILE A 48 6.14 2.64 -3.70
C ILE A 48 6.39 2.39 -5.19
N GLN A 49 5.32 2.27 -5.98
CA GLN A 49 5.44 2.10 -7.43
C GLN A 49 6.06 3.33 -8.11
N SER A 50 5.70 4.54 -7.66
CA SER A 50 6.23 5.80 -8.19
C SER A 50 7.75 5.89 -7.99
N VAL A 51 8.21 5.62 -6.77
CA VAL A 51 9.65 5.57 -6.43
C VAL A 51 10.39 4.51 -7.24
N GLY A 52 9.79 3.33 -7.40
CA GLY A 52 10.38 2.26 -8.21
C GLY A 52 10.47 2.62 -9.69
N ARG A 53 9.46 3.29 -10.25
CA ARG A 53 9.48 3.80 -11.63
C ARG A 53 10.54 4.89 -11.81
N ALA A 54 10.66 5.80 -10.85
CA ALA A 54 11.73 6.81 -10.85
C ALA A 54 13.13 6.16 -10.84
N SER A 55 13.25 5.01 -10.17
CA SER A 55 14.45 4.17 -10.14
C SER A 55 14.61 3.27 -11.38
N LYS A 56 13.77 3.43 -12.42
CA LYS A 56 13.77 2.60 -13.64
C LYS A 56 13.59 1.10 -13.40
N LEU A 57 12.89 0.72 -12.33
CA LEU A 57 12.56 -0.69 -12.06
C LEU A 57 11.54 -1.21 -13.07
N ALA A 58 11.63 -2.49 -13.39
CA ALA A 58 10.71 -3.13 -14.30
C ALA A 58 9.33 -3.36 -13.64
N GLY A 59 8.28 -3.43 -14.45
CA GLY A 59 6.91 -3.61 -13.94
C GLY A 59 6.69 -4.92 -13.17
N PHE A 60 7.56 -5.92 -13.34
CA PHE A 60 7.53 -7.17 -12.57
C PHE A 60 8.22 -7.07 -11.20
N GLU A 61 9.04 -6.04 -10.97
CA GLU A 61 9.69 -5.74 -9.68
C GLU A 61 8.77 -4.89 -8.79
N LEU A 62 7.85 -4.14 -9.41
CA LEU A 62 6.91 -3.30 -8.70
C LEU A 62 5.78 -4.12 -8.04
N PRO A 63 5.56 -3.99 -6.72
CA PRO A 63 4.51 -4.71 -6.03
C PRO A 63 3.13 -4.31 -6.55
N ARG A 64 2.27 -5.31 -6.77
CA ARG A 64 0.88 -5.13 -7.22
C ARG A 64 -0.13 -5.10 -6.09
N ALA A 65 0.30 -5.46 -4.89
CA ALA A 65 -0.47 -5.40 -3.66
C ALA A 65 0.51 -5.21 -2.50
N VAL A 66 0.07 -4.42 -1.53
CA VAL A 66 0.81 -4.13 -0.29
C VAL A 66 -0.03 -4.48 0.93
N TYR A 67 0.64 -4.88 2.00
CA TYR A 67 0.00 -5.14 3.30
C TYR A 67 0.67 -4.30 4.37
N LEU A 68 -0.15 -3.67 5.23
CA LEU A 68 0.31 -2.93 6.39
C LEU A 68 0.43 -3.87 7.59
N ALA A 69 1.67 -4.20 7.94
CA ALA A 69 1.99 -4.96 9.12
C ALA A 69 2.24 -4.04 10.32
N LYS A 70 1.91 -4.54 11.53
CA LYS A 70 2.31 -3.92 12.80
C LYS A 70 3.81 -3.70 12.87
N GLU A 71 4.24 -2.73 13.66
CA GLU A 71 5.65 -2.43 13.86
C GLU A 71 6.41 -3.67 14.36
N TRP A 72 7.53 -3.97 13.70
CA TRP A 72 8.35 -5.11 14.06
C TRP A 72 9.30 -4.75 15.18
N ASN A 73 9.12 -5.42 16.32
CA ASN A 73 9.94 -5.29 17.51
C ASN A 73 10.80 -6.54 17.66
N PRO A 74 12.01 -6.43 18.23
CA PRO A 74 12.87 -7.59 18.49
C PRO A 74 12.22 -8.60 19.44
N GLU A 75 11.26 -8.16 20.27
CA GLU A 75 10.43 -9.00 21.15
C GLU A 75 9.58 -10.00 20.38
N SER A 76 9.10 -9.63 19.18
CA SER A 76 8.31 -10.51 18.31
C SER A 76 9.16 -11.55 17.55
N ASP A 77 10.48 -11.53 17.71
CA ASP A 77 11.46 -12.33 16.95
C ASP A 77 11.38 -12.19 15.41
N LEU A 78 10.69 -11.17 14.90
CA LEU A 78 10.59 -10.88 13.45
C LEU A 78 11.78 -10.06 12.93
N VAL A 79 12.46 -9.36 13.84
CA VAL A 79 13.66 -8.57 13.58
C VAL A 79 14.74 -8.89 14.61
N THR A 80 15.99 -8.56 14.31
CA THR A 80 17.09 -8.63 15.28
C THR A 80 17.01 -7.45 16.26
N PRO A 81 17.72 -7.50 17.41
CA PRO A 81 17.83 -6.34 18.31
C PRO A 81 18.42 -5.10 17.63
N THR A 82 19.11 -5.25 16.49
CA THR A 82 19.62 -4.17 15.66
C THR A 82 18.63 -3.74 14.55
N MET A 83 17.34 -4.02 14.71
CA MET A 83 16.27 -3.73 13.73
C MET A 83 16.52 -4.28 12.32
N LYS A 84 17.21 -5.43 12.20
CA LYS A 84 17.46 -6.09 10.92
C LYS A 84 16.38 -7.14 10.65
N LEU A 85 15.80 -7.11 9.45
CA LEU A 85 14.71 -8.00 9.04
C LEU A 85 15.13 -9.48 9.05
N LYS A 86 14.40 -10.32 9.79
CA LYS A 86 14.58 -11.78 9.76
C LYS A 86 13.68 -12.40 8.70
N ARG A 87 14.17 -12.42 7.44
CA ARG A 87 13.48 -13.03 6.29
C ARG A 87 12.82 -14.40 6.57
N PRO A 88 13.49 -15.40 7.20
CA PRO A 88 12.86 -16.70 7.44
C PRO A 88 11.69 -16.63 8.44
N GLN A 89 11.78 -15.79 9.47
CA GLN A 89 10.71 -15.61 10.46
C GLN A 89 9.52 -14.89 9.84
N LEU A 90 9.78 -13.77 9.17
CA LEU A 90 8.77 -13.01 8.43
C LEU A 90 8.04 -13.87 7.42
N LYS A 91 8.76 -14.70 6.64
CA LYS A 91 8.15 -15.59 5.65
C LYS A 91 7.17 -16.57 6.28
N LYS A 92 7.51 -17.15 7.44
CA LYS A 92 6.61 -18.08 8.15
C LYS A 92 5.43 -17.35 8.78
N HIS A 93 5.69 -16.22 9.44
CA HIS A 93 4.66 -15.44 10.13
C HIS A 93 3.63 -14.86 9.16
N TYR A 94 4.07 -14.35 8.01
CA TYR A 94 3.21 -13.78 6.98
C TYR A 94 2.89 -14.75 5.84
N ALA A 95 3.07 -16.07 6.03
CA ALA A 95 2.86 -17.05 4.96
C ALA A 95 1.44 -16.94 4.35
N GLU A 96 0.42 -16.88 5.21
CA GLU A 96 -0.98 -16.73 4.81
C GLU A 96 -1.27 -15.37 4.17
N VAL A 97 -0.70 -14.30 4.74
CA VAL A 97 -0.86 -12.93 4.22
C VAL A 97 -0.27 -12.81 2.81
N ILE A 98 0.93 -13.36 2.59
CA ILE A 98 1.59 -13.36 1.28
C ILE A 98 0.72 -14.09 0.25
N ASP A 99 0.19 -15.26 0.59
CA ASP A 99 -0.69 -16.03 -0.30
C ASP A 99 -1.94 -15.22 -0.68
N ASN A 100 -2.55 -14.55 0.31
CA ASN A 100 -3.70 -13.69 0.10
C ASN A 100 -3.38 -12.48 -0.81
N LEU A 101 -2.24 -11.83 -0.59
CA LEU A 101 -1.80 -10.72 -1.44
C LEU A 101 -1.63 -11.13 -2.91
N TYR A 102 -1.12 -12.34 -3.16
CA TYR A 102 -1.00 -12.85 -4.52
C TYR A 102 -2.37 -13.04 -5.18
N LYS A 103 -3.37 -13.53 -4.44
CA LYS A 103 -4.75 -13.63 -4.94
C LYS A 103 -5.30 -12.26 -5.28
N ILE A 104 -5.22 -11.30 -4.36
CA ILE A 104 -5.67 -9.91 -4.56
C ILE A 104 -5.00 -9.30 -5.80
N ALA A 105 -3.68 -9.45 -5.95
CA ALA A 105 -2.94 -8.94 -7.10
C ALA A 105 -3.38 -9.59 -8.43
N ALA A 106 -3.64 -10.90 -8.42
CA ALA A 106 -4.12 -11.64 -9.59
C ALA A 106 -5.55 -11.21 -9.97
N GLU A 107 -6.46 -11.10 -9.00
CA GLU A 107 -7.84 -10.65 -9.23
C GLU A 107 -7.90 -9.22 -9.77
N ARG A 108 -7.12 -8.30 -9.19
CA ARG A 108 -7.01 -6.93 -9.69
C ARG A 108 -6.48 -6.88 -11.13
N ALA A 109 -5.53 -7.76 -11.47
CA ALA A 109 -5.01 -7.85 -12.83
C ALA A 109 -6.08 -8.38 -13.81
N ALA A 110 -6.82 -9.42 -13.42
CA ALA A 110 -7.90 -10.00 -14.22
C ALA A 110 -9.06 -9.02 -14.43
N ALA A 111 -9.48 -8.29 -13.40
CA ALA A 111 -10.57 -7.31 -13.46
C ALA A 111 -10.26 -6.18 -14.47
N ARG A 112 -9.00 -5.75 -14.58
CA ARG A 112 -8.57 -4.75 -15.56
C ARG A 112 -8.61 -5.28 -17.00
N ALA A 113 -8.26 -6.55 -17.21
CA ALA A 113 -8.27 -7.17 -18.53
C ALA A 113 -9.70 -7.39 -19.05
N ALA A 114 -10.67 -7.62 -18.16
CA ALA A 114 -12.06 -7.90 -18.50
C ALA A 114 -12.92 -6.67 -18.89
N GLY A 115 -12.33 -5.46 -19.02
CA GLY A 115 -13.06 -4.28 -19.50
C GLY A 115 -13.67 -3.38 -18.43
N GLY A 116 -13.27 -3.51 -17.17
CA GLY A 116 -13.66 -2.59 -16.10
C GLY A 116 -12.88 -1.29 -16.16
N SER A 117 -13.41 -0.27 -16.83
CA SER A 117 -13.00 1.13 -16.65
C SER A 117 -13.43 1.59 -15.26
N SER A 118 -12.75 1.12 -14.20
CA SER A 118 -12.97 1.63 -12.85
C SER A 118 -11.97 2.73 -12.58
N SER A 119 -12.40 3.93 -13.00
CA SER A 119 -11.90 5.22 -12.55
C SER A 119 -11.68 5.19 -11.02
N SER A 120 -10.47 5.51 -10.58
CA SER A 120 -10.26 6.01 -9.22
C SER A 120 -9.80 7.45 -9.38
N SER A 121 -10.79 8.32 -9.22
CA SER A 121 -10.77 9.77 -9.26
C SER A 121 -9.42 10.39 -8.89
N SER A 122 -8.81 11.09 -9.84
CA SER A 122 -8.46 12.48 -9.62
C SER A 122 -9.14 13.25 -10.73
N SER A 123 -10.12 14.06 -10.33
CA SER A 123 -10.99 14.87 -11.17
C SER A 123 -10.21 15.56 -12.29
N SER A 124 -10.56 15.29 -13.54
CA SER A 124 -10.37 16.24 -14.62
C SER A 124 -11.76 16.54 -15.16
N SER A 125 -12.30 17.69 -14.75
CA SER A 125 -13.32 18.38 -15.54
C SER A 125 -12.81 19.78 -15.81
N SER A 126 -12.08 19.91 -16.91
CA SER A 126 -11.94 21.17 -17.63
C SER A 126 -13.13 21.24 -18.58
N SER A 127 -14.05 22.19 -18.38
CA SER A 127 -14.83 22.74 -19.48
C SER A 127 -15.23 24.18 -19.19
N SER A 128 -14.62 25.08 -19.96
CA SER A 128 -15.02 26.47 -20.16
C SER A 128 -16.41 26.51 -20.80
N SER A 129 -17.28 27.43 -20.36
CA SER A 129 -18.21 28.12 -21.26
C SER A 129 -18.62 29.46 -20.66
N SER A 130 -18.00 30.51 -21.19
CA SER A 130 -18.49 31.88 -21.12
C SER A 130 -19.66 32.04 -22.11
N SER A 131 -20.74 32.74 -21.75
CA SER A 131 -21.39 33.70 -22.65
C SER A 131 -22.53 34.47 -21.97
N LYS A 132 -22.30 35.80 -21.98
CA LYS A 132 -23.19 36.97 -22.00
C LYS A 132 -24.50 36.97 -21.20
#